data_AF-A0A1Q7CD68-F1
#
_entry.id   AF-A0A1Q7CD68-F1
#
_cell.length_a   1.000
_cell.length_b   1.000
_cell.length_c   1.000
_cell.angle_alpha   90.00
_cell.angle_beta   90.00
_cell.angle_gamma   90.00
#
_symmetry.space_group_name_H-M   'P 1'
#
loop_
_entity.id
_entity.type
_entity.pdbx_description
1 polymer ?
#
loop_
_entity_poly.entity_id
_entity_poly.type
_entity_poly.pdbx_seq_one_letter_code
_entity_poly.pdbx_strand_id
1 'polypeptide(L)'
;MTKEFKAEQEPRSWGDRLANKWNFSIPGLPELVEIHVQYLGQTGEHKLMARRVIERSVTRELNGHVFRVPAPEERVVISTLQRMYRHFYFRLCDMMDFAGLLQAHAIDFAELRRAADIGGIWPGVATFLALVSDYVNRYGGKAEVPHEVVAASCSANIRVQARGDFLRVPMLPAASLYGSQLLSASRHRDLRAMCRLPLLPPLAVSALVAYRLTGSDKGIW
;
A
#
# COMPACT_ATOMS: atom_id res chain seq x y z
N MET A 1 4.71 -11.30 20.85
CA MET A 1 3.91 -10.09 21.12
C MET A 1 3.50 -9.96 22.58
N THR A 2 2.42 -10.60 23.06
CA THR A 2 1.90 -10.34 24.43
C THR A 2 2.87 -10.74 25.56
N LYS A 3 3.56 -11.88 25.48
CA LYS A 3 4.46 -12.32 26.56
C LYS A 3 5.74 -11.48 26.66
N GLU A 4 6.35 -11.18 25.52
CA GLU A 4 7.68 -10.55 25.45
C GLU A 4 7.59 -9.02 25.49
N PHE A 5 6.62 -8.44 24.77
CA PHE A 5 6.47 -6.99 24.62
C PHE A 5 5.33 -6.41 25.46
N LYS A 6 4.64 -7.23 26.26
CA LYS A 6 3.43 -6.84 27.02
C LYS A 6 2.38 -6.15 26.14
N ALA A 7 2.31 -6.59 24.88
CA ALA A 7 1.46 -5.99 23.87
C ALA A 7 -0.01 -6.37 24.09
N GLU A 8 -0.90 -5.38 23.97
CA GLU A 8 -2.35 -5.54 24.01
C GLU A 8 -2.90 -5.64 22.58
N GLN A 9 -3.78 -6.60 22.33
CA GLN A 9 -4.38 -6.75 21.02
C GLN A 9 -5.56 -5.80 20.86
N GLU A 10 -5.53 -4.98 19.82
CA GLU A 10 -6.64 -4.10 19.49
C GLU A 10 -7.82 -4.87 18.87
N PRO A 11 -9.06 -4.39 19.04
CA PRO A 11 -10.22 -4.92 18.32
C PRO A 11 -10.00 -4.91 16.81
N ARG A 12 -10.37 -6.03 16.17
CA ARG A 12 -10.22 -6.19 14.71
C ARG A 12 -11.49 -5.77 13.99
N SER A 13 -11.35 -4.91 12.98
CA SER A 13 -12.43 -4.57 12.05
C SER A 13 -12.79 -5.76 11.15
N TRP A 14 -13.89 -5.66 10.40
CA TRP A 14 -14.20 -6.65 9.35
C TRP A 14 -13.11 -6.70 8.28
N GLY A 15 -12.58 -5.54 7.87
CA GLY A 15 -11.43 -5.44 6.97
C GLY A 15 -10.21 -6.18 7.53
N ASP A 16 -9.90 -5.99 8.81
CA ASP A 16 -8.77 -6.67 9.48
C ASP A 16 -8.95 -8.19 9.49
N ARG A 17 -10.17 -8.67 9.73
CA ARG A 17 -10.49 -10.11 9.69
C ARG A 17 -10.31 -10.68 8.29
N LEU A 18 -10.81 -9.99 7.27
CA LEU A 18 -10.68 -10.43 5.88
C LEU A 18 -9.23 -10.45 5.40
N ALA A 19 -8.46 -9.41 5.73
CA ALA A 19 -7.05 -9.28 5.37
C ALA A 19 -6.11 -10.13 6.24
N ASN A 20 -6.63 -10.83 7.24
CA ASN A 20 -5.85 -11.54 8.25
C ASN A 20 -4.78 -10.65 8.94
N LYS A 21 -5.21 -9.44 9.29
CA LYS A 21 -4.41 -8.39 9.90
C LYS A 21 -4.69 -8.26 11.39
N TRP A 22 -3.63 -8.08 12.17
CA TRP A 22 -3.70 -7.95 13.62
C TRP A 22 -2.99 -6.67 14.05
N ASN A 23 -3.62 -5.90 14.92
CA ASN A 23 -3.06 -4.65 15.43
C ASN A 23 -2.77 -4.81 16.92
N PHE A 24 -1.62 -4.33 17.36
CA PHE A 24 -1.20 -4.41 18.76
C PHE A 24 -0.76 -3.04 19.26
N SER A 25 -1.24 -2.65 20.43
CA SER A 25 -0.67 -1.57 21.22
C SER A 25 0.50 -2.12 22.05
N ILE A 26 1.63 -1.41 22.05
CA ILE A 26 2.82 -1.79 22.83
C ILE A 26 3.16 -0.65 23.79
N PRO A 27 3.26 -0.90 25.10
CA PRO A 27 3.63 0.13 26.06
C PRO A 27 4.93 0.85 25.68
N GLY A 28 4.89 2.18 25.62
CA GLY A 28 6.04 3.02 25.26
C GLY A 28 6.20 3.30 23.76
N LEU A 29 5.41 2.65 22.89
CA LEU A 29 5.33 3.01 21.47
C LEU A 29 4.05 3.81 21.21
N PRO A 30 4.14 5.01 20.59
CA PRO A 30 2.95 5.82 20.31
C PRO A 30 2.11 5.25 19.16
N GLU A 31 2.70 4.48 18.25
CA GLU A 31 2.01 3.86 17.14
C GLU A 31 1.63 2.39 17.39
N LEU A 32 0.56 1.95 16.72
CA LEU A 32 0.18 0.53 16.68
C LEU A 32 1.17 -0.27 15.85
N VAL A 33 1.45 -1.49 16.30
CA VAL A 33 2.18 -2.50 15.52
C VAL A 33 1.19 -3.35 14.75
N GLU A 34 1.23 -3.21 13.43
CA GLU A 34 0.38 -3.94 12.47
C GLU A 34 1.11 -5.20 11.97
N ILE A 35 0.48 -6.36 12.14
CA ILE A 35 1.00 -7.66 11.72
C ILE A 35 0.08 -8.25 10.65
N HIS A 36 0.63 -8.39 9.44
CA HIS A 36 -0.01 -9.09 8.35
C HIS A 36 0.38 -10.56 8.36
N VAL A 37 -0.62 -11.46 8.39
CA VAL A 37 -0.37 -12.90 8.45
C VAL A 37 -0.76 -13.54 7.12
N GLN A 38 0.24 -14.05 6.40
CA GLN A 38 0.14 -14.79 5.11
C GLN A 38 -0.33 -14.00 3.89
N TYR A 39 -1.00 -12.86 4.06
CA TYR A 39 -1.65 -12.13 2.98
C TYR A 39 -1.35 -10.64 3.03
N LEU A 40 -1.30 -10.02 1.85
CA LEU A 40 -1.33 -8.57 1.66
C LEU A 40 -2.59 -8.15 0.91
N GLY A 41 -2.83 -6.84 0.88
CA GLY A 41 -4.01 -6.24 0.24
C GLY A 41 -5.13 -5.97 1.24
N GLN A 42 -6.17 -5.28 0.77
CA GLN A 42 -7.22 -4.75 1.64
C GLN A 42 -8.21 -5.84 2.08
N THR A 43 -8.37 -6.90 1.29
CA THR A 43 -9.19 -8.07 1.63
C THR A 43 -8.35 -9.34 1.76
N GLY A 44 -7.03 -9.19 1.81
CA GLY A 44 -6.07 -10.30 1.92
C GLY A 44 -5.98 -11.11 0.62
N GLU A 45 -6.13 -10.44 -0.51
CA GLU A 45 -6.15 -11.01 -1.86
C GLU A 45 -4.77 -11.52 -2.31
N HIS A 46 -3.67 -10.96 -1.79
CA HIS A 46 -2.32 -11.23 -2.31
C HIS A 46 -1.47 -12.15 -1.44
N LYS A 47 -1.55 -13.46 -1.69
CA LYS A 47 -0.71 -14.47 -0.99
C LYS A 47 0.74 -14.47 -1.49
N LEU A 48 0.95 -14.45 -2.81
CA LEU A 48 2.29 -14.56 -3.40
C LEU A 48 3.13 -13.31 -3.13
N MET A 49 2.53 -12.12 -3.13
CA MET A 49 3.23 -10.90 -2.75
C MET A 49 3.66 -10.91 -1.28
N ALA A 50 2.80 -11.40 -0.38
CA ALA A 50 3.15 -11.53 1.05
C ALA A 50 4.37 -12.45 1.23
N ARG A 51 4.39 -13.59 0.54
CA ARG A 51 5.54 -14.51 0.54
C ARG A 51 6.80 -13.81 0.01
N ARG A 52 6.67 -13.10 -1.09
CA ARG A 52 7.77 -12.39 -1.75
C ARG A 52 8.41 -11.32 -0.87
N VAL A 53 7.63 -10.57 -0.10
CA VAL A 53 8.14 -9.58 0.88
C VAL A 53 9.14 -10.21 1.85
N ILE A 54 8.87 -11.45 2.29
CA ILE A 54 9.78 -12.18 3.16
C ILE A 54 10.98 -12.69 2.36
N GLU A 55 10.77 -13.32 1.20
CA GLU A 55 11.86 -13.90 0.39
C GLU A 55 12.87 -12.87 -0.09
N ARG A 56 12.43 -11.64 -0.39
CA ARG A 56 13.25 -10.55 -0.89
C ARG A 56 13.74 -9.59 0.17
N SER A 57 13.53 -9.88 1.46
CA SER A 57 13.99 -8.98 2.50
C SER A 57 15.53 -8.84 2.49
N VAL A 58 16.01 -7.64 2.75
CA VAL A 58 17.42 -7.33 2.94
C VAL A 58 17.72 -7.05 4.42
N THR A 59 18.99 -7.18 4.79
CA THR A 59 19.46 -6.86 6.13
C THR A 59 19.79 -5.37 6.24
N ARG A 60 19.36 -4.73 7.33
CA ARG A 60 19.74 -3.36 7.69
C ARG A 60 20.18 -3.31 9.15
N GLU A 61 21.25 -2.57 9.41
CA GLU A 61 21.69 -2.28 10.77
C GLU A 61 21.13 -0.93 11.20
N LEU A 62 20.56 -0.88 12.40
CA LEU A 62 20.05 0.32 13.03
C LEU A 62 20.45 0.28 14.50
N ASN A 63 21.22 1.28 14.96
CA ASN A 63 21.70 1.38 16.34
C ASN A 63 22.36 0.08 16.85
N GLY A 64 23.20 -0.56 16.03
CA GLY A 64 23.87 -1.83 16.37
C GLY A 64 22.96 -3.07 16.34
N HIS A 65 21.68 -2.93 16.01
CA HIS A 65 20.75 -4.04 15.85
C HIS A 65 20.50 -4.35 14.37
N VAL A 66 20.47 -5.65 14.06
CA VAL A 66 20.32 -6.14 12.70
C VAL A 66 18.88 -6.56 12.45
N PHE A 67 18.22 -5.92 11.49
CA PHE A 67 16.84 -6.17 11.12
C PHE A 67 16.72 -6.68 9.67
N ARG A 68 15.77 -7.58 9.45
CA ARG A 68 15.31 -7.90 8.10
C ARG A 68 14.19 -6.95 7.71
N VAL A 69 14.39 -6.21 6.62
CA VAL A 69 13.40 -5.27 6.07
C VAL A 69 13.10 -5.63 4.62
N PRO A 70 11.92 -5.28 4.08
CA PRO A 70 11.64 -5.53 2.67
C PRO A 70 12.67 -4.83 1.76
N ALA A 71 13.03 -5.47 0.64
CA ALA A 71 13.82 -4.81 -0.40
C ALA A 71 13.10 -3.56 -0.94
N PRO A 72 13.83 -2.62 -1.57
CA PRO A 72 13.26 -1.37 -2.08
C PRO A 72 12.01 -1.58 -2.95
N GLU A 73 11.99 -2.59 -3.82
CA GLU A 73 10.86 -2.90 -4.70
C GLU A 73 9.64 -3.34 -3.89
N GLU A 74 9.84 -4.25 -2.93
CA GLU A 74 8.79 -4.69 -2.03
C GLU A 74 8.25 -3.55 -1.13
N ARG A 75 9.09 -2.59 -0.73
CA ARG A 75 8.62 -1.38 -0.02
C ARG A 75 7.69 -0.54 -0.90
N VAL A 76 8.04 -0.34 -2.18
CA VAL A 76 7.18 0.38 -3.14
C VAL A 76 5.85 -0.35 -3.33
N VAL A 77 5.88 -1.67 -3.44
CA VAL A 77 4.68 -2.51 -3.57
C VAL A 77 3.77 -2.38 -2.35
N ILE A 78 4.32 -2.50 -1.13
CA ILE A 78 3.54 -2.39 0.11
C ILE A 78 2.92 -1.01 0.23
N SER A 79 3.70 0.05 0.01
CA SER A 79 3.19 1.42 0.06
C SER A 79 2.18 1.70 -1.04
N THR A 80 2.32 1.11 -2.22
CA THR A 80 1.31 1.21 -3.28
C THR A 80 -0.03 0.61 -2.81
N LEU A 81 -0.02 -0.60 -2.22
CA LEU A 81 -1.24 -1.21 -1.70
C LEU A 81 -1.92 -0.32 -0.63
N GLN A 82 -1.14 0.28 0.26
CA GLN A 82 -1.69 1.16 1.29
C GLN A 82 -2.19 2.49 0.72
N ARG A 83 -1.39 3.15 -0.13
CA ARG A 83 -1.62 4.54 -0.56
C ARG A 83 -2.54 4.65 -1.78
N MET A 84 -2.52 3.66 -2.67
CA MET A 84 -3.28 3.67 -3.93
C MET A 84 -4.47 2.72 -3.96
N TYR A 85 -4.54 1.71 -3.08
CA TYR A 85 -5.66 0.78 -3.06
C TYR A 85 -6.53 0.90 -1.81
N ARG A 86 -5.97 1.37 -0.68
CA ARG A 86 -6.70 1.51 0.59
C ARG A 86 -7.01 2.97 0.97
N HIS A 87 -5.99 3.80 1.11
CA HIS A 87 -6.13 5.11 1.77
C HIS A 87 -6.35 6.29 0.82
N PHE A 88 -5.88 6.22 -0.43
CA PHE A 88 -5.92 7.32 -1.41
C PHE A 88 -5.37 8.65 -0.86
N TYR A 89 -4.34 8.57 -0.03
CA TYR A 89 -3.61 9.72 0.47
C TYR A 89 -2.18 9.33 0.80
N PHE A 90 -1.29 10.31 0.75
CA PHE A 90 0.10 10.24 1.16
C PHE A 90 0.32 11.13 2.38
N ARG A 91 1.20 10.70 3.28
CA ARG A 91 1.87 11.54 4.27
C ARG A 91 3.11 12.15 3.60
N LEU A 92 3.63 13.24 4.17
CA LEU A 92 4.84 13.87 3.65
C LEU A 92 6.06 12.92 3.71
N CYS A 93 6.16 12.10 4.77
CA CYS A 93 7.22 11.09 4.86
C CYS A 93 7.18 10.06 3.74
N ASP A 94 5.99 9.67 3.24
CA ASP A 94 5.92 8.78 2.07
C ASP A 94 6.59 9.45 0.85
N MET A 95 6.33 10.75 0.62
CA MET A 95 6.95 11.46 -0.50
C MET A 95 8.48 11.47 -0.37
N MET A 96 8.98 11.80 0.82
CA MET A 96 10.42 11.90 1.06
C MET A 96 11.12 10.53 1.00
N ASP A 97 10.52 9.49 1.58
CA ASP A 97 11.10 8.15 1.63
C ASP A 97 11.28 7.56 0.21
N PHE A 98 10.25 7.70 -0.63
CA PHE A 98 10.28 7.16 -1.99
C PHE A 98 11.05 8.04 -2.96
N ALA A 99 11.07 9.37 -2.75
CA ALA A 99 12.01 10.25 -3.44
C ALA A 99 13.46 9.85 -3.16
N GLY A 100 13.78 9.55 -1.90
CA GLY A 100 15.11 9.09 -1.50
C GLY A 100 15.51 7.77 -2.19
N LEU A 101 14.58 6.82 -2.33
CA LEU A 101 14.85 5.58 -3.08
C LEU A 101 15.12 5.84 -4.57
N LEU A 102 14.37 6.75 -5.19
CA LEU A 102 14.57 7.13 -6.59
C LEU A 102 15.92 7.84 -6.79
N GLN A 103 16.22 8.82 -5.95
CA GLN A 103 17.48 9.58 -5.98
C GLN A 103 18.71 8.70 -5.77
N ALA A 104 18.61 7.73 -4.86
CA ALA A 104 19.67 6.77 -4.61
C ALA A 104 19.80 5.68 -5.69
N HIS A 105 18.95 5.70 -6.73
CA HIS A 105 18.86 4.64 -7.75
C HIS A 105 18.71 3.24 -7.11
N ALA A 106 17.99 3.17 -5.99
CA ALA A 106 17.87 1.97 -5.19
C ALA A 106 16.78 1.01 -5.68
N ILE A 107 16.05 1.37 -6.74
CA ILE A 107 14.93 0.59 -7.29
C ILE A 107 15.35 -0.03 -8.62
N ASP A 108 15.34 -1.36 -8.68
CA ASP A 108 15.34 -2.11 -9.93
C ASP A 108 13.91 -2.12 -10.50
N PHE A 109 13.67 -1.30 -11.53
CA PHE A 109 12.34 -1.18 -12.15
C PHE A 109 11.86 -2.44 -12.85
N ALA A 110 12.77 -3.29 -13.35
CA ALA A 110 12.40 -4.56 -13.95
C ALA A 110 11.95 -5.54 -12.87
N GLU A 111 12.64 -5.57 -11.73
CA GLU A 111 12.22 -6.36 -10.56
C GLU A 111 10.93 -5.84 -9.93
N LEU A 112 10.79 -4.52 -9.82
CA LEU A 112 9.56 -3.89 -9.34
C LEU A 112 8.37 -4.24 -10.23
N ARG A 113 8.56 -4.24 -11.56
CA ARG A 113 7.53 -4.65 -12.50
C ARG A 113 7.11 -6.09 -12.27
N ARG A 114 8.07 -7.01 -12.15
CA ARG A 114 7.79 -8.43 -11.82
C ARG A 114 7.03 -8.56 -10.51
N ALA A 115 7.43 -7.82 -9.47
CA ALA A 115 6.76 -7.84 -8.17
C ALA A 115 5.30 -7.34 -8.25
N ALA A 116 5.06 -6.27 -9.01
CA ALA A 116 3.75 -5.67 -9.18
C ALA A 116 2.81 -6.51 -10.05
N ASP A 117 3.34 -7.16 -11.09
CA ASP A 117 2.56 -8.01 -12.00
C ASP A 117 1.98 -9.24 -11.28
N ILE A 118 2.66 -9.76 -10.25
CA ILE A 118 2.12 -10.85 -9.39
C ILE A 118 0.76 -10.47 -8.79
N GLY A 119 0.58 -9.20 -8.41
CA GLY A 119 -0.67 -8.68 -7.85
C GLY A 119 -1.60 -8.04 -8.87
N GLY A 120 -1.17 -7.90 -10.12
CA GLY A 120 -1.89 -7.09 -11.10
C GLY A 120 -1.97 -5.60 -10.74
N ILE A 121 -0.99 -5.08 -9.99
CA ILE A 121 -1.01 -3.72 -9.44
C ILE A 121 -0.02 -2.76 -10.13
N TRP A 122 0.59 -3.16 -11.25
CA TRP A 122 1.55 -2.31 -11.95
C TRP A 122 1.03 -0.90 -12.27
N PRO A 123 -0.20 -0.70 -12.77
CA PRO A 123 -0.73 0.66 -12.97
C PRO A 123 -0.78 1.48 -11.67
N GLY A 124 -1.03 0.83 -10.53
CA GLY A 124 -1.01 1.48 -9.22
C GLY A 124 0.40 1.89 -8.80
N VAL A 125 1.39 1.01 -9.02
CA VAL A 125 2.81 1.29 -8.75
C VAL A 125 3.32 2.43 -9.62
N ALA A 126 3.02 2.39 -10.91
CA ALA A 126 3.35 3.44 -11.86
C ALA A 126 2.76 4.79 -11.45
N THR A 127 1.48 4.80 -11.09
CA THR A 127 0.78 6.00 -10.59
C THR A 127 1.40 6.53 -9.31
N PHE A 128 1.72 5.64 -8.37
CA PHE A 128 2.36 5.98 -7.10
C PHE A 128 3.69 6.70 -7.32
N LEU A 129 4.59 6.13 -8.14
CA LEU A 129 5.90 6.72 -8.42
C LEU A 129 5.80 8.02 -9.24
N ALA A 130 4.87 8.10 -10.19
CA ALA A 130 4.62 9.32 -10.94
C ALA A 130 4.16 10.47 -10.02
N LEU A 131 3.29 10.18 -9.03
CA LEU A 131 2.85 11.17 -8.05
C LEU A 131 3.98 11.65 -7.14
N VAL A 132 4.85 10.74 -6.68
CA VAL A 132 6.05 11.08 -5.90
C VAL A 132 6.97 11.98 -6.73
N SER A 133 7.22 11.61 -7.99
CA SER A 133 8.07 12.37 -8.91
C SER A 133 7.51 13.78 -9.20
N ASP A 134 6.24 13.91 -9.58
CA ASP A 134 5.60 15.23 -9.82
C ASP A 134 5.68 16.12 -8.57
N TYR A 135 5.41 15.54 -7.40
CA TYR A 135 5.46 16.28 -6.15
C TYR A 135 6.85 16.83 -5.88
N VAL A 136 7.88 15.98 -5.89
CA VAL A 136 9.27 16.38 -5.58
C VAL A 136 9.79 17.39 -6.60
N ASN A 137 9.53 17.17 -7.89
CA ASN A 137 9.99 18.06 -8.95
C ASN A 137 9.34 19.45 -8.87
N ARG A 138 8.06 19.53 -8.45
CA ARG A 138 7.38 20.82 -8.24
C ARG A 138 8.03 21.67 -7.16
N TYR A 139 8.66 21.05 -6.16
CA TYR A 139 9.34 21.75 -5.06
C TYR A 139 10.86 21.84 -5.25
N GLY A 140 11.35 21.67 -6.49
CA GLY A 140 12.76 21.88 -6.84
C GLY A 140 13.68 20.68 -6.54
N GLY A 141 13.12 19.57 -6.07
CA GLY A 141 13.85 18.31 -5.97
C GLY A 141 13.97 17.61 -7.32
N LYS A 142 14.69 16.48 -7.34
CA LYS A 142 14.76 15.57 -8.50
C LYS A 142 14.44 14.16 -8.04
N ALA A 143 13.45 13.53 -8.64
CA ALA A 143 13.14 12.12 -8.41
C ALA A 143 12.70 11.51 -9.73
N GLU A 144 13.66 11.10 -10.55
CA GLU A 144 13.41 10.64 -11.91
C GLU A 144 12.77 9.26 -11.92
N VAL A 145 11.79 9.09 -12.79
CA VAL A 145 11.06 7.85 -13.01
C VAL A 145 11.12 7.55 -14.50
N PRO A 146 11.45 6.32 -14.92
CA PRO A 146 11.53 5.98 -16.34
C PRO A 146 10.23 6.29 -17.08
N HIS A 147 10.35 6.70 -18.34
CA HIS A 147 9.20 7.10 -19.15
C HIS A 147 8.17 5.97 -19.27
N GLU A 148 8.60 4.72 -19.39
CA GLU A 148 7.72 3.55 -19.43
C GLU A 148 6.88 3.36 -18.15
N VAL A 149 7.40 3.80 -17.00
CA VAL A 149 6.67 3.76 -15.74
C VAL A 149 5.63 4.88 -15.73
N VAL A 150 6.00 6.10 -16.11
CA VAL A 150 5.05 7.23 -16.22
C VAL A 150 3.92 6.91 -17.20
N ALA A 151 4.24 6.33 -18.35
CA ALA A 151 3.27 5.94 -19.37
C ALA A 151 2.27 4.87 -18.91
N ALA A 152 2.61 4.09 -17.88
CA ALA A 152 1.75 3.07 -17.30
C ALA A 152 0.87 3.58 -16.14
N SER A 153 1.00 4.85 -15.74
CA SER A 153 0.15 5.45 -14.71
C SER A 153 -1.32 5.49 -15.15
N CYS A 154 -2.25 5.50 -14.19
CA CYS A 154 -3.69 5.50 -14.49
C CYS A 154 -4.17 6.80 -15.13
N SER A 155 -3.40 7.88 -15.01
CA SER A 155 -3.67 9.16 -15.65
C SER A 155 -2.41 10.02 -15.68
N ALA A 156 -2.10 10.58 -16.84
CA ALA A 156 -0.96 11.48 -17.04
C ALA A 156 -1.10 12.82 -16.27
N ASN A 157 -2.33 13.20 -15.90
CA ASN A 157 -2.63 14.47 -15.22
C ASN A 157 -2.99 14.29 -13.74
N ILE A 158 -2.78 13.09 -13.18
CA ILE A 158 -3.07 12.86 -11.77
C ILE A 158 -2.07 13.61 -10.90
N ARG A 159 -2.60 14.34 -9.91
CA ARG A 159 -1.81 15.14 -8.97
C ARG A 159 -2.39 14.99 -7.58
N VAL A 160 -1.52 14.97 -6.59
CA VAL A 160 -1.95 15.07 -5.20
C VAL A 160 -2.44 16.48 -4.87
N GLN A 161 -3.41 16.57 -3.98
CA GLN A 161 -3.94 17.84 -3.47
C GLN A 161 -3.73 17.89 -1.95
N ALA A 162 -3.14 18.97 -1.46
CA ALA A 162 -3.02 19.18 -0.01
C ALA A 162 -4.41 19.42 0.60
N ARG A 163 -4.80 18.60 1.57
CA ARG A 163 -6.06 18.74 2.30
C ARG A 163 -5.93 18.22 3.72
N GLY A 164 -5.95 19.14 4.69
CA GLY A 164 -5.62 18.84 6.08
C GLY A 164 -4.18 18.36 6.19
N ASP A 165 -3.93 17.34 7.00
CA ASP A 165 -2.59 16.80 7.26
C ASP A 165 -2.08 15.83 6.18
N PHE A 166 -2.81 15.70 5.05
CA PHE A 166 -2.52 14.69 4.03
C PHE A 166 -2.50 15.25 2.60
N LEU A 167 -1.73 14.58 1.75
CA LEU A 167 -1.71 14.78 0.31
C LEU A 167 -2.67 13.78 -0.35
N ARG A 168 -3.86 14.24 -0.72
CA ARG A 168 -4.96 13.40 -1.21
C ARG A 168 -4.82 13.06 -2.68
N VAL A 169 -5.13 11.81 -3.03
CA VAL A 169 -5.20 11.34 -4.42
C VAL A 169 -6.65 11.44 -4.90
N PRO A 170 -6.92 12.00 -6.10
CA PRO A 170 -8.26 11.97 -6.67
C PRO A 170 -8.77 10.53 -6.87
N MET A 171 -9.91 10.18 -6.27
CA MET A 171 -10.43 8.81 -6.30
C MET A 171 -10.99 8.39 -7.67
N LEU A 172 -11.58 9.32 -8.43
CA LEU A 172 -12.15 9.04 -9.75
C LEU A 172 -11.15 8.38 -10.72
N PRO A 173 -9.97 8.95 -10.99
CA PRO A 173 -8.98 8.27 -11.83
C PRO A 173 -8.46 6.99 -11.17
N ALA A 174 -8.41 6.93 -9.84
CA ALA A 174 -7.89 5.80 -9.11
C ALA A 174 -8.86 4.59 -9.07
N ALA A 175 -10.15 4.78 -9.34
CA ALA A 175 -11.12 3.69 -9.47
C ALA A 175 -10.77 2.71 -10.60
N SER A 176 -10.10 3.19 -11.65
CA SER A 176 -9.58 2.35 -12.74
C SER A 176 -8.55 1.32 -12.26
N LEU A 177 -7.83 1.61 -11.17
CA LEU A 177 -6.83 0.71 -10.58
C LEU A 177 -7.49 -0.57 -10.06
N TYR A 178 -8.62 -0.45 -9.36
CA TYR A 178 -9.39 -1.60 -8.90
C TYR A 178 -9.88 -2.46 -10.08
N GLY A 179 -10.41 -1.83 -11.13
CA GLY A 179 -10.81 -2.53 -12.36
C GLY A 179 -9.65 -3.27 -13.02
N SER A 180 -8.48 -2.63 -13.11
CA SER A 180 -7.27 -3.25 -13.68
C SER A 180 -6.80 -4.47 -12.89
N GLN A 181 -6.89 -4.41 -11.55
CA GLN A 181 -6.52 -5.50 -10.66
C GLN A 181 -7.48 -6.70 -10.80
N LEU A 182 -8.79 -6.45 -10.88
CA LEU A 182 -9.79 -7.50 -11.17
C LEU A 182 -9.58 -8.15 -12.55
N LEU A 183 -9.31 -7.34 -13.58
CA LEU A 183 -9.03 -7.85 -14.93
C LEU A 183 -7.76 -8.71 -14.93
N SER A 184 -6.71 -8.27 -14.24
CA SER A 184 -5.47 -9.03 -14.10
C SER A 184 -5.71 -10.35 -13.36
N ALA A 185 -6.41 -10.33 -12.21
CA ALA A 185 -6.78 -11.53 -11.47
C ALA A 185 -7.55 -12.53 -12.35
N SER A 186 -8.48 -12.04 -13.18
CA SER A 186 -9.25 -12.87 -14.11
C SER A 186 -8.36 -13.48 -15.20
N ARG A 187 -7.45 -12.69 -15.80
CA ARG A 187 -6.51 -13.17 -16.84
C ARG A 187 -5.55 -14.24 -16.30
N HIS A 188 -5.08 -14.08 -15.06
CA HIS A 188 -4.17 -15.02 -14.41
C HIS A 188 -4.87 -16.15 -13.65
N ARG A 189 -6.22 -16.18 -13.65
CA ARG A 189 -7.04 -17.15 -12.91
C ARG A 189 -6.70 -17.20 -11.42
N ASP A 190 -6.38 -16.05 -10.82
CA ASP A 190 -6.17 -15.94 -9.38
C ASP A 190 -7.53 -15.99 -8.67
N LEU A 191 -7.96 -17.21 -8.34
CA LEU A 191 -9.24 -17.47 -7.71
C LEU A 191 -9.41 -16.72 -6.38
N ARG A 192 -8.31 -16.54 -5.63
CA ARG A 192 -8.39 -15.84 -4.34
C ARG A 192 -8.69 -14.37 -4.57
N ALA A 193 -7.93 -13.71 -5.45
CA ALA A 193 -8.16 -12.32 -5.78
C ALA A 193 -9.54 -12.10 -6.40
N MET A 194 -9.98 -13.01 -7.28
CA MET A 194 -11.32 -12.98 -7.88
C MET A 194 -12.45 -13.11 -6.85
N CYS A 195 -12.26 -13.86 -5.75
CA CYS A 195 -13.26 -13.95 -4.68
C CYS A 195 -13.17 -12.81 -3.66
N ARG A 196 -11.96 -12.25 -3.44
CA ARG A 196 -11.69 -11.28 -2.37
C ARG A 196 -11.89 -9.83 -2.79
N LEU A 197 -11.48 -9.46 -4.01
CA LEU A 197 -11.60 -8.09 -4.49
C LEU A 197 -13.06 -7.62 -4.57
N PRO A 198 -14.04 -8.43 -5.07
CA PRO A 198 -15.45 -8.03 -5.10
C PRO A 198 -16.09 -7.76 -3.73
N LEU A 199 -15.42 -8.09 -2.62
CA LEU A 199 -15.88 -7.74 -1.27
C LEU A 199 -15.65 -6.25 -0.96
N LEU A 200 -14.78 -5.56 -1.71
CA LEU A 200 -14.45 -4.15 -1.44
C LEU A 200 -15.63 -3.19 -1.64
N PRO A 201 -16.38 -3.21 -2.78
CA PRO A 201 -17.54 -2.35 -2.94
C PRO A 201 -18.60 -2.47 -1.83
N PRO A 202 -19.07 -3.68 -1.43
CA PRO A 202 -20.05 -3.78 -0.36
C PRO A 202 -19.49 -3.32 1.00
N LEU A 203 -18.23 -3.62 1.32
CA LEU A 203 -17.60 -3.10 2.55
C LEU A 203 -17.53 -1.57 2.57
N ALA A 204 -17.20 -0.95 1.44
CA ALA A 204 -17.16 0.51 1.33
C ALA A 204 -18.57 1.13 1.52
N VAL A 205 -19.60 0.52 0.95
CA VAL A 205 -20.99 0.94 1.16
C VAL A 205 -21.40 0.76 2.62
N SER A 206 -21.09 -0.38 3.23
CA SER A 206 -21.37 -0.62 4.65
C SER A 206 -20.66 0.40 5.55
N ALA A 207 -19.40 0.74 5.26
CA ALA A 207 -18.64 1.75 5.99
C ALA A 207 -19.29 3.14 5.88
N LEU A 208 -19.73 3.52 4.67
CA LEU A 208 -20.43 4.78 4.45
C LEU A 208 -21.75 4.85 5.23
N VAL A 209 -22.52 3.76 5.23
CA VAL A 209 -23.78 3.67 5.98
C VAL A 209 -23.51 3.74 7.48
N ALA A 210 -22.55 2.96 8.00
CA ALA A 210 -22.17 2.98 9.40
C ALA A 210 -21.72 4.39 9.83
N TYR A 211 -20.85 5.03 9.06
CA TYR A 211 -20.39 6.39 9.34
C TYR A 211 -21.54 7.40 9.36
N ARG A 212 -22.51 7.30 8.43
CA ARG A 212 -23.70 8.17 8.43
C ARG A 212 -24.60 7.97 9.65
N LEU A 213 -24.66 6.75 10.20
CA LEU A 213 -25.52 6.42 11.34
C LEU A 213 -24.84 6.68 12.70
N THR A 214 -23.54 6.40 12.83
CA THR A 214 -22.83 6.38 14.11
C THR A 214 -21.70 7.41 14.20
N GLY A 215 -21.36 8.07 13.09
CA GLY A 215 -20.18 8.94 12.99
C GLY A 215 -18.85 8.17 12.95
N SER A 216 -18.87 6.83 12.88
CA SER A 216 -17.66 6.01 12.91
C SER A 216 -17.77 4.77 12.01
N ASP A 217 -16.69 4.47 11.28
CA ASP A 217 -16.53 3.29 10.44
C ASP A 217 -15.52 2.27 10.99
N LYS A 218 -14.99 2.47 12.22
CA LYS A 218 -13.94 1.64 12.85
C LYS A 218 -14.29 0.15 12.97
N GLY A 219 -15.58 -0.21 12.97
CA GLY A 219 -16.01 -1.60 12.98
C GLY A 219 -15.82 -2.31 11.63
N ILE A 220 -15.70 -1.54 10.54
CA ILE A 220 -15.66 -2.04 9.16
C ILE A 220 -14.24 -1.94 8.60
N TRP A 221 -13.55 -0.81 8.79
CA TRP A 221 -12.19 -0.57 8.27
C TRP A 221 -11.08 -0.70 9.30
#